data_AF-A0A0F3MC04-F1
#
_entry.id   AF-A0A0F3MC04-F1
#
_cell.length_a   1.000
_cell.length_b   1.000
_cell.length_c   1.000
_cell.angle_alpha   90.00
_cell.angle_beta   90.00
_cell.angle_gamma   90.00
#
_symmetry.space_group_name_H-M   'P 1'
#
loop_
_entity.id
_entity.type
_entity.pdbx_description
1 polymer ?
#
loop_
_entity_poly.entity_id
_entity_poly.type
_entity_poly.pdbx_seq_one_letter_code
_entity_poly.pdbx_strand_id
1 'polypeptide(L)' 'MSQIIELQSEGLEKHFQISIPASVIKDKTDQKVISLTARANMPGFRKFKSGSHITSKAMQVKQLQIRRQYEASIKK' A
#
# COMPACT_ATOMS: atom_id res chain seq x y z
N MET A 1 17.18 5.80 6.92
CA MET A 1 16.30 6.92 7.35
C MET A 1 15.74 7.60 6.12
N SER A 2 14.49 8.06 6.18
CA SER A 2 13.92 8.87 5.09
C SER A 2 14.49 10.28 5.14
N GLN A 3 14.82 10.83 3.97
CA GLN A 3 15.28 12.22 3.85
C GLN A 3 14.10 13.09 3.42
N ILE A 4 13.95 14.26 4.04
CA ILE A 4 12.92 15.24 3.71
C ILE A 4 13.65 16.53 3.32
N ILE A 5 13.34 17.05 2.14
CA ILE A 5 13.97 18.24 1.58
C ILE A 5 12.85 19.22 1.22
N GLU A 6 12.90 20.45 1.73
CA GLU A 6 12.01 21.54 1.27
C GLU A 6 12.49 22.00 -0.11
N LEU A 7 11.62 21.94 -1.11
CA LEU A 7 11.93 22.31 -2.48
C LEU A 7 11.63 23.79 -2.74
N GLN A 8 10.44 24.23 -2.34
CA GLN A 8 9.91 25.56 -2.66
C GLN A 8 8.98 26.02 -1.53
N SER A 9 8.96 27.33 -1.30
CA SER A 9 8.05 28.01 -0.38
C SER A 9 7.51 29.25 -1.06
N GLU A 10 6.22 29.23 -1.44
CA GLU A 10 5.52 30.36 -2.07
C GLU A 10 4.41 30.84 -1.13
N GLY A 11 4.68 31.94 -0.41
CA GLY A 11 3.75 32.48 0.59
C GLY A 11 3.46 31.48 1.71
N LEU A 12 2.22 30.98 1.77
CA LEU A 12 1.77 29.99 2.76
C LEU A 12 1.95 28.54 2.28
N GLU A 13 2.25 28.33 1.00
CA GLU A 13 2.42 26.99 0.44
C GLU A 13 3.88 26.56 0.48
N LYS A 14 4.10 25.32 0.94
CA LYS A 14 5.42 24.70 1.04
C LYS A 14 5.41 23.32 0.41
N HIS A 15 6.39 23.07 -0.45
CA HIS A 15 6.55 21.79 -1.13
C HIS A 15 7.76 21.04 -0.57
N PHE A 16 7.55 19.76 -0.23
CA PHE A 16 8.59 18.90 0.31
C PHE A 16 8.78 17.67 -0.59
N GLN A 17 10.04 17.35 -0.88
CA GLN A 17 10.44 16.08 -1.44
C GLN A 17 10.79 15.11 -0.32
N ILE A 18 10.18 13.93 -0.33
CA ILE A 18 10.45 12.87 0.64
C ILE A 18 11.09 11.68 -0.08
N SER A 19 12.32 11.37 0.27
CA SER A 19 13.05 10.22 -0.24
C SER A 19 12.96 9.09 0.78
N ILE A 20 12.24 8.02 0.43
CA ILE A 20 12.02 6.86 1.31
C ILE A 20 12.91 5.70 0.84
N PRO A 21 13.82 5.19 1.68
CA PRO A 21 14.64 4.03 1.33
C PRO A 21 13.80 2.78 1.07
N ALA A 22 14.23 1.96 0.12
CA ALA A 22 13.55 0.71 -0.23
C ALA A 22 13.38 -0.25 0.97
N SER A 23 14.35 -0.29 1.89
CA SER A 23 14.28 -1.10 3.11
C SER A 23 13.08 -0.72 3.99
N VAL A 24 12.87 0.58 4.21
CA VAL A 24 11.74 1.08 5.01
C VAL A 24 10.40 0.72 4.36
N ILE A 25 10.32 0.78 3.03
CA ILE A 25 9.12 0.40 2.27
C ILE A 25 8.85 -1.09 2.44
N LYS A 26 9.89 -1.93 2.31
CA LYS A 26 9.78 -3.38 2.48
C LYS A 26 9.28 -3.73 3.87
N ASP A 27 9.90 -3.21 4.92
CA ASP A 27 9.52 -3.52 6.30
C ASP A 27 8.08 -3.13 6.61
N LYS A 28 7.65 -1.94 6.17
CA LYS A 28 6.26 -1.49 6.34
C LYS A 28 5.27 -2.34 5.55
N THR A 29 5.67 -2.80 4.36
CA THR A 29 4.84 -3.67 3.53
C THR A 29 4.65 -5.02 4.19
N ASP A 30 5.73 -5.63 4.67
CA ASP A 30 5.69 -6.93 5.34
C ASP A 30 4.83 -6.88 6.62
N GLN A 31 5.02 -5.85 7.46
CA GLN A 31 4.16 -5.62 8.63
C GLN A 31 2.68 -5.48 8.26
N LYS A 32 2.38 -4.74 7.18
CA LYS A 32 1.00 -4.56 6.73
C LYS A 32 0.40 -5.88 6.24
N VAL A 33 1.14 -6.66 5.46
CA VAL A 33 0.70 -7.97 4.96
C VAL A 33 0.41 -8.91 6.13
N ILE A 34 1.32 -9.02 7.11
CA ILE A 34 1.12 -9.83 8.32
C ILE A 34 -0.15 -9.41 9.06
N SER A 35 -0.34 -8.11 9.29
CA SER A 35 -1.52 -7.59 9.99
C SER A 35 -2.84 -7.93 9.28
N LEU A 36 -2.82 -8.04 7.96
CA LEU A 36 -3.99 -8.37 7.15
C LEU A 36 -4.23 -9.87 7.08
N THR A 37 -3.18 -10.68 6.95
CA THR A 37 -3.27 -12.13 7.04
C THR A 37 -3.88 -12.57 8.38
N ALA A 38 -3.60 -11.83 9.45
CA ALA A 38 -4.19 -12.06 10.76
C ALA A 38 -5.71 -11.77 10.83
N ARG A 39 -6.20 -10.80 10.06
CA ARG A 39 -7.60 -10.33 10.10
C ARG A 39 -8.47 -10.95 9.01
N ALA A 40 -7.89 -11.33 7.88
CA ALA A 40 -8.62 -11.82 6.72
C ALA A 40 -9.04 -13.27 6.88
N ASN A 41 -10.30 -13.56 6.56
CA ASN A 41 -10.78 -14.93 6.36
C ASN A 41 -10.58 -15.30 4.89
N MET A 42 -9.48 -15.97 4.59
CA MET A 42 -9.14 -16.39 3.22
C MET A 42 -9.74 -17.78 2.94
N PRO A 43 -10.63 -17.93 1.95
CA PRO A 43 -11.17 -19.23 1.56
C PRO A 43 -10.05 -20.22 1.21
N GLY A 44 -10.20 -21.48 1.64
CA GLY A 44 -9.18 -22.52 1.44
C GLY A 44 -7.99 -22.45 2.39
N PHE A 45 -7.92 -21.44 3.27
CA PHE A 45 -6.86 -21.32 4.27
C PHE A 45 -7.43 -21.24 5.68
N ARG A 46 -6.77 -21.93 6.63
CA ARG A 46 -7.00 -21.68 8.05
C ARG A 46 -6.55 -20.26 8.38
N LYS A 47 -7.18 -19.63 9.38
CA LYS A 47 -6.79 -18.30 9.88
C LYS A 47 -5.27 -18.25 10.11
N PHE A 48 -4.64 -17.14 9.74
CA PHE A 48 -3.19 -16.92 9.82
C PHE A 48 -2.30 -17.79 8.91
N LYS A 49 -2.87 -18.74 8.14
CA LYS A 49 -2.09 -19.71 7.35
C LYS A 49 -2.08 -19.46 5.84
N SER A 50 -2.72 -18.40 5.36
CA SER A 50 -2.69 -18.05 3.93
C SER A 50 -1.30 -17.62 3.45
N GLY A 51 -0.33 -17.37 4.33
CA GLY A 51 1.00 -16.91 3.94
C GLY A 51 0.98 -15.48 3.40
N SER A 52 2.14 -14.81 3.47
CA SER A 52 2.27 -13.42 3.06
C SER A 52 2.03 -13.25 1.56
N HIS A 53 2.60 -14.13 0.72
CA HIS A 53 2.52 -14.05 -0.74
C HIS A 53 1.08 -14.13 -1.27
N ILE A 54 0.26 -15.04 -0.75
CA ILE A 54 -1.13 -15.21 -1.20
C ILE A 54 -1.96 -14.00 -0.76
N THR A 55 -1.75 -13.55 0.47
CA THR A 55 -2.44 -12.36 1.02
C THR A 55 -2.07 -11.10 0.22
N SER A 56 -0.79 -10.90 -0.11
CA SER A 56 -0.35 -9.77 -0.92
C SER A 56 -0.91 -9.83 -2.34
N LYS A 57 -0.96 -11.02 -2.96
CA LYS A 57 -1.49 -11.18 -4.32
C LYS A 57 -2.99 -10.89 -4.37
N ALA A 58 -3.76 -11.40 -3.40
CA ALA A 58 -5.19 -11.13 -3.30
C ALA A 58 -5.47 -9.62 -3.13
N MET A 59 -4.66 -8.91 -2.32
CA MET A 59 -4.77 -7.46 -2.19
C MET A 59 -4.51 -6.75 -3.52
N GLN A 60 -3.44 -7.09 -4.24
CA GLN A 60 -3.11 -6.46 -5.52
C GLN A 60 -4.26 -6.58 -6.53
N VAL A 61 -4.84 -7.78 -6.64
CA VAL A 61 -6.00 -8.02 -7.50
C VAL A 61 -7.19 -7.13 -7.10
N LYS A 62 -7.45 -7.00 -5.80
CA LYS A 62 -8.54 -6.15 -5.30
C LYS A 62 -8.31 -4.67 -5.59
N GLN A 63 -7.09 -4.17 -5.41
CA GLN A 63 -6.72 -2.78 -5.74
C GLN A 63 -6.90 -2.50 -7.23
N LEU A 64 -6.48 -3.43 -8.10
CA LEU A 64 -6.69 -3.33 -9.55
C LEU A 64 -8.17 -3.25 -9.91
N GLN A 65 -9.01 -4.05 -9.26
CA GLN A 65 -10.45 -4.02 -9.47
C GLN A 65 -11.05 -2.66 -9.08
N ILE A 66 -10.71 -2.13 -7.90
CA ILE A 66 -11.18 -0.83 -7.41
C ILE A 66 -10.74 0.29 -8.35
N ARG A 67 -9.47 0.26 -8.80
CA ARG A 67 -8.94 1.24 -9.76
C ARG A 67 -9.73 1.23 -11.07
N ARG A 68 -10.00 0.05 -11.64
CA ARG A 68 -10.81 -0.08 -12.86
C ARG A 68 -12.23 0.46 -12.68
N GLN A 69 -12.85 0.19 -11.53
CA GLN A 69 -14.18 0.71 -11.20
C GLN A 69 -14.19 2.24 -11.12
N TYR A 70 -13.17 2.83 -10.47
CA TYR A 70 -13.01 4.27 -10.39
C TYR A 70 -12.79 4.91 -11.76
N GLU A 71 -11.87 4.37 -12.57
CA GLU A 71 -11.61 4.85 -13.94
C GLU A 71 -12.87 4.77 -14.82
N ALA A 72 -13.68 3.71 -14.68
CA ALA A 72 -14.96 3.60 -15.37
C ALA A 72 -16.01 4.62 -14.89
N SER A 73 -15.98 5.00 -13.61
CA SER A 73 -16.92 5.97 -13.03
C SER A 73 -16.66 7.41 -13.46
N ILE A 74 -15.39 7.78 -13.72
CA ILE A 74 -15.01 9.13 -14.18
C ILE A 74 -15.27 9.30 -15.69
N LYS A 75 -15.29 8.19 -16.44
CA LYS A 75 -15.51 8.20 -17.90
C LYS A 75 -17.00 8.20 -18.30
N LYS A 76 -17.93 8.10 -17.35
CA LYS A 76 -19.36 8.24 -17.56
C LYS A 76 -19.79 9.69 -17.34
#